data_AF-A0A7X6FFW4-F1
#
_entry.id   AF-A0A7X6FFW4-F1
#
_cell.length_a   1.000
_cell.length_b   1.000
_cell.length_c   1.000
_cell.angle_alpha   90.00
_cell.angle_beta   90.00
_cell.angle_gamma   90.00
#
_symmetry.space_group_name_H-M   'P 1'
#
loop_
_entity.id
_entity.type
_entity.pdbx_description
1 polymer ?
#
loop_
_entity_poly.entity_id
_entity_poly.type
_entity_poly.pdbx_seq_one_letter_code
_entity_poly.pdbx_strand_id
1 'polypeptide(L)'
;MAMSASIAPFSPDNRIANMRLVAKIEEIASAKGITPAQLVLAWLCARLRTLNAKAVPVPETRKRPLLEENVAAVSITLTEQEMTTLEPLAAAVRGVAV
;
A
#
# COMPACT_ATOMS: atom_id res chain seq x y z
N MET A 1 -14.91 -30.37 9.04
CA MET A 1 -15.80 -29.23 8.73
C MET A 1 -15.59 -28.17 9.81
N ALA A 2 -14.55 -27.33 9.67
CA ALA A 2 -14.25 -26.29 10.63
C ALA A 2 -14.83 -24.97 10.12
N MET A 3 -15.71 -24.36 10.92
CA MET A 3 -16.36 -23.09 10.63
C MET A 3 -15.30 -22.01 10.36
N SER A 4 -15.37 -21.39 9.18
CA SER A 4 -14.63 -20.17 8.88
C SER A 4 -14.99 -19.11 9.92
N ALA A 5 -14.00 -18.64 10.69
CA ALA A 5 -14.15 -17.41 11.44
C ALA A 5 -14.29 -16.27 10.42
N SER A 6 -15.46 -15.64 10.36
CA SER A 6 -15.68 -14.43 9.55
C SER A 6 -14.74 -13.33 10.04
N ILE A 7 -13.58 -13.18 9.41
CA ILE A 7 -12.74 -11.99 9.57
C ILE A 7 -13.53 -10.86 8.92
N ALA A 8 -14.09 -9.95 9.71
CA ALA A 8 -14.64 -8.71 9.18
C ALA A 8 -13.46 -7.77 8.88
N PRO A 9 -13.02 -7.62 7.62
CA PRO A 9 -11.82 -6.84 7.27
C PRO A 9 -11.87 -5.40 7.83
N PHE A 10 -13.08 -4.85 7.95
CA PHE A 10 -13.32 -3.47 8.38
C PHE A 10 -13.96 -3.33 9.77
N SER A 11 -13.70 -4.27 10.68
CA SER A 11 -14.12 -4.13 12.09
C SER A 11 -13.59 -2.81 12.69
N PRO A 12 -14.26 -2.25 13.72
CA PRO A 12 -13.79 -1.03 14.38
C PRO A 12 -12.34 -1.13 14.86
N ASP A 13 -11.95 -2.27 15.44
CA ASP A 13 -10.59 -2.50 15.93
C ASP A 13 -9.56 -2.55 14.79
N ASN A 14 -9.90 -3.21 13.67
CA ASN A 14 -9.04 -3.23 12.48
C ASN A 14 -8.88 -1.83 11.89
N ARG A 15 -9.97 -1.04 11.86
CA ARG A 15 -9.93 0.35 11.39
C ARG A 15 -9.00 1.20 12.25
N ILE A 16 -9.14 1.15 13.58
CA ILE A 16 -8.28 1.92 14.50
C ILE A 16 -6.81 1.52 14.33
N ALA A 17 -6.51 0.23 14.24
CA ALA A 17 -5.16 -0.25 14.02
C ALA A 17 -4.59 0.22 12.66
N ASN A 18 -5.35 0.07 11.58
CA ASN A 18 -4.91 0.42 10.24
C ASN A 18 -4.78 1.93 10.04
N MET A 19 -5.56 2.78 10.72
CA MET A 19 -5.40 4.23 10.67
C MET A 19 -4.05 4.71 11.21
N ARG A 20 -3.46 4.00 12.18
CA ARG A 20 -2.09 4.30 12.64
C ARG A 20 -1.04 4.01 11.57
N LEU A 21 -1.27 2.96 10.77
CA LEU A 21 -0.41 2.62 9.63
C LEU A 21 -0.54 3.66 8.52
N VAL A 22 -1.76 4.11 8.22
CA VAL A 22 -2.03 5.16 7.23
C VAL A 22 -1.29 6.45 7.61
N ALA A 23 -1.37 6.89 8.87
CA ALA A 23 -0.65 8.08 9.32
C ALA A 23 0.87 7.97 9.06
N LYS A 24 1.45 6.78 9.26
CA LYS A 24 2.88 6.57 8.98
C LYS A 24 3.20 6.62 7.48
N ILE A 25 2.32 6.08 6.64
CA ILE A 25 2.45 6.16 5.18
C ILE A 25 2.37 7.62 4.72
N GLU A 26 1.47 8.41 5.31
CA GLU A 26 1.32 9.84 5.03
C GLU A 26 2.59 10.63 5.39
N GLU A 27 3.20 10.35 6.55
CA GLU A 27 4.49 10.96 6.94
C GLU A 27 5.60 10.67 5.91
N ILE A 28 5.73 9.40 5.49
CA ILE A 28 6.76 9.00 4.52
C ILE A 28 6.52 9.65 3.16
N ALA A 29 5.26 9.65 2.71
CA ALA A 29 4.87 10.27 1.45
C ALA A 29 5.16 11.78 1.46
N SER A 30 4.79 12.46 2.56
CA SER A 30 5.05 13.88 2.76
C SER A 30 6.55 14.19 2.78
N ALA A 31 7.37 13.38 3.45
CA ALA A 31 8.82 13.57 3.49
C ALA A 31 9.47 13.47 2.10
N LYS A 32 8.88 12.70 1.19
CA LYS A 32 9.32 12.54 -0.19
C LYS A 32 8.65 13.52 -1.18
N GLY A 33 7.66 14.28 -0.72
CA GLY A 33 6.89 15.21 -1.56
C GLY A 33 5.95 14.54 -2.57
N ILE A 34 5.47 13.33 -2.25
CA ILE A 34 4.54 12.56 -3.09
C ILE A 34 3.26 12.26 -2.32
N THR A 35 2.23 11.77 -2.99
CA THR A 35 0.98 11.41 -2.31
C THR A 35 1.04 9.99 -1.72
N PRO A 36 0.21 9.68 -0.70
CA PRO A 36 0.16 8.33 -0.15
C PRO A 36 -0.18 7.26 -1.19
N ALA A 37 -1.06 7.57 -2.14
CA ALA A 37 -1.42 6.68 -3.24
C ALA A 37 -0.22 6.39 -4.14
N GLN A 38 0.56 7.43 -4.48
CA GLN A 38 1.79 7.29 -5.23
C GLN A 38 2.82 6.43 -4.51
N LEU A 39 3.02 6.64 -3.20
CA LEU A 39 3.95 5.86 -2.40
C LEU A 39 3.60 4.37 -2.39
N VAL A 40 2.32 4.04 -2.18
CA VAL A 40 1.84 2.65 -2.12
C VAL A 40 1.95 1.96 -3.49
N LEU A 41 1.60 2.65 -4.58
CA LEU A 41 1.75 2.10 -5.93
C LEU A 41 3.22 1.90 -6.32
N ALA A 42 4.09 2.85 -5.98
CA ALA A 42 5.53 2.72 -6.19
C ALA A 42 6.12 1.53 -5.41
N TRP A 43 5.69 1.35 -4.15
CA TRP A 43 6.07 0.20 -3.33
C TRP A 43 5.61 -1.12 -3.94
N LEU A 44 4.37 -1.22 -4.39
CA LEU A 44 3.84 -2.44 -5.00
C LEU A 44 4.62 -2.79 -6.27
N CYS A 45 4.90 -1.81 -7.13
CA CYS A 45 5.74 -1.99 -8.32
C CYS A 45 7.16 -2.46 -7.96
N ALA A 46 7.78 -1.86 -6.93
CA ALA A 46 9.10 -2.28 -6.47
C ALA A 46 9.11 -3.71 -5.94
N ARG A 47 8.09 -4.08 -5.15
CA ARG A 47 7.95 -5.42 -4.59
C ARG A 47 7.75 -6.49 -5.66
N LEU A 48 6.93 -6.22 -6.67
CA LEU A 48 6.75 -7.13 -7.81
C LEU A 48 8.07 -7.37 -8.56
N ARG A 49 8.91 -6.34 -8.71
CA ARG A 49 10.26 -6.49 -9.27
C ARG A 49 11.15 -7.36 -8.37
N THR A 50 11.18 -7.11 -7.06
CA THR A 50 11.96 -7.92 -6.10
C THR A 50 11.53 -9.39 -6.09
N LEU A 51 10.23 -9.65 -6.25
CA LEU A 51 9.66 -11.01 -6.35
C LEU A 51 9.83 -11.63 -7.75
N ASN A 52 10.41 -10.91 -8.71
CA ASN A 52 10.49 -11.30 -10.12
C ASN A 52 9.13 -11.76 -10.70
N ALA A 53 8.05 -11.12 -10.25
CA ALA A 53 6.69 -11.45 -10.65
C ALA A 53 6.36 -10.83 -12.00
N LYS A 54 5.83 -11.64 -12.93
CA LYS A 54 5.31 -11.18 -14.23
C LYS A 54 3.89 -10.61 -14.08
N ALA A 55 3.73 -9.61 -13.22
CA ALA A 55 2.45 -8.97 -12.92
C ALA A 55 2.59 -7.44 -12.94
N VAL A 56 1.48 -6.76 -13.22
CA VAL A 56 1.38 -5.29 -13.17
C VAL A 56 0.20 -4.88 -12.28
N PRO A 57 0.36 -3.87 -11.40
CA PRO A 57 -0.78 -3.31 -10.67
C PRO A 57 -1.75 -2.64 -11.65
N VAL A 58 -3.05 -2.88 -11.48
CA VAL A 58 -4.10 -2.24 -12.28
C VAL A 58 -4.99 -1.42 -11.35
N PRO A 59 -4.58 -0.19 -10.97
CA PRO A 59 -5.41 0.67 -10.14
C PRO A 59 -6.56 1.25 -10.97
N GLU A 60 -7.79 0.95 -10.59
CA GLU A 60 -8.97 1.56 -11.19
C GLU A 60 -9.25 2.93 -10.57
N THR A 61 -9.73 3.86 -11.40
CA THR A 61 -10.22 5.16 -10.93
C THR A 61 -11.25 5.72 -11.90
N ARG A 62 -12.19 6.51 -11.39
CA ARG A 62 -13.20 7.23 -12.17
C ARG A 62 -12.89 8.72 -12.34
N LYS A 63 -11.80 9.21 -11.74
CA LYS A 63 -11.43 10.63 -11.74
C LYS A 63 -10.10 10.81 -12.46
N ARG A 64 -10.08 11.71 -13.46
CA ARG A 64 -8.88 12.03 -14.24
C ARG A 64 -7.68 12.46 -13.37
N PRO A 65 -7.82 13.32 -12.35
CA PRO A 65 -6.68 13.68 -11.50
C PRO A 65 -6.05 12.49 -10.77
N LEU A 66 -6.87 11.52 -10.34
CA LEU A 66 -6.37 10.30 -9.70
C LEU A 66 -5.69 9.37 -10.71
N LEU A 67 -6.11 9.38 -11.98
CA LEU A 67 -5.41 8.64 -13.03
C LEU A 67 -4.01 9.22 -13.23
N GLU A 68 -3.89 10.54 -13.32
CA GLU A 68 -2.61 11.23 -13.46
C GLU A 68 -1.70 10.97 -12.26
N GLU A 69 -2.25 11.01 -11.04
CA GLU A 69 -1.54 10.65 -9.82
C GLU A 69 -1.03 9.19 -9.86
N ASN A 70 -1.87 8.24 -10.22
CA ASN A 70 -1.52 6.82 -10.31
C ASN A 70 -0.44 6.55 -11.36
N VAL A 71 -0.53 7.23 -12.52
CA VAL A 71 0.48 7.12 -13.59
C VAL A 71 1.81 7.72 -13.16
N ALA A 72 1.82 8.83 -12.42
CA ALA A 72 3.08 9.39 -11.91
C ALA A 72 3.80 8.43 -10.93
N ALA A 73 3.08 7.52 -10.28
CA ALA A 73 3.65 6.57 -9.33
C ALA A 73 4.67 5.58 -9.95
N VAL A 74 4.52 5.20 -11.23
CA VAL A 74 5.46 4.26 -11.88
C VAL A 74 6.85 4.86 -12.11
N SER A 75 6.97 6.19 -12.10
CA SER A 75 8.26 6.88 -12.23
C SER A 75 8.97 7.08 -10.89
N ILE A 76 8.34 6.70 -9.77
CA ILE A 76 8.91 6.88 -8.43
C ILE A 76 9.78 5.67 -8.09
N THR A 77 11.04 5.93 -7.81
CA THR A 77 11.97 4.94 -7.27
C THR A 77 12.03 5.05 -5.75
N LEU A 78 11.79 3.93 -5.08
CA LEU A 78 12.01 3.80 -3.64
C LEU A 78 13.41 3.26 -3.38
N THR A 79 14.09 3.88 -2.43
CA THR A 79 15.38 3.43 -1.91
C THR A 79 15.20 2.15 -1.10
N GLU A 80 16.28 1.40 -0.89
CA GLU A 80 16.27 0.20 -0.03
C GLU A 80 15.83 0.53 1.41
N GLN A 81 16.21 1.71 1.91
CA GLN A 81 15.81 2.18 3.23
C GLN A 81 14.30 2.45 3.32
N GLU A 82 13.73 3.07 2.29
CA GLU A 82 12.28 3.28 2.20
C GLU A 82 11.54 1.95 2.09
N MET A 83 12.03 1.01 1.28
CA MET A 83 11.45 -0.33 1.17
C MET A 83 11.49 -1.06 2.52
N THR A 84 12.62 -1.02 3.23
CA THR A 84 12.78 -1.63 4.56
C THR A 84 11.87 -1.02 5.60
N THR A 85 11.56 0.28 5.46
CA THR A 85 10.61 0.97 6.34
C THR A 85 9.17 0.58 6.04
N LEU A 86 8.82 0.34 4.78
CA LEU A 86 7.46 0.05 4.33
C LEU A 86 7.03 -1.41 4.55
N GLU A 87 7.95 -2.38 4.42
CA GLU A 87 7.61 -3.82 4.55
C GLU A 87 6.96 -4.17 5.90
N PRO A 88 7.47 -3.71 7.07
CA PRO A 88 6.82 -3.96 8.35
C PRO A 88 5.42 -3.34 8.46
N LEU A 89 5.20 -2.18 7.83
CA LEU A 89 3.89 -1.52 7.82
C LEU A 89 2.87 -2.33 7.02
N ALA A 90 3.28 -2.85 5.85
CA ALA A 90 2.43 -3.71 5.03
C ALA A 90 2.08 -5.03 5.76
N ALA A 91 3.05 -5.62 6.48
CA ALA A 91 2.82 -6.84 7.26
C ALA A 91 1.91 -6.62 8.49
N ALA A 92 1.81 -5.38 8.99
CA ALA A 92 1.01 -5.06 10.17
C ALA A 92 -0.49 -4.80 9.88
N VAL A 93 -0.90 -4.79 8.60
CA VAL A 93 -2.30 -4.55 8.22
C VAL A 93 -3.20 -5.65 8.78
N ARG A 94 -4.27 -5.24 9.47
CA ARG A 94 -5.26 -6.17 10.04
C ARG A 94 -6.46 -6.32 9.12
N GLY A 95 -7.09 -7.49 9.19
CA GLY A 95 -8.27 -7.81 8.38
C GLY A 95 -7.96 -8.33 6.98
N VAL A 96 -6.71 -8.74 6.71
CA VAL A 96 -6.32 -9.39 5.46
C VAL A 96 -6.56 -10.89 5.57
N ALA A 97 -7.23 -11.48 4.59
CA ALA A 97 -7.24 -12.93 4.40
C ALA A 97 -5.99 -13.28 3.58
N VAL A 98 -5.05 -14.02 4.16
CA VAL A 98 -3.82 -14.49 3.50
C VAL A 98 -3.91 -15.99 3.32
#